data_AF-A0A2V1AWB5-F1
#
_entry.id   AF-A0A2V1AWB5-F1
#
_cell.length_a   1.000
_cell.length_b   1.000
_cell.length_c   1.000
_cell.angle_alpha   90.00
_cell.angle_beta   90.00
_cell.angle_gamma   90.00
#
_symmetry.space_group_name_H-M   'P 1'
#
loop_
_entity.id
_entity.type
_entity.pdbx_description
1 polymer ?
#
loop_
_entity_poly.entity_id
_entity_poly.type
_entity_poly.pdbx_seq_one_letter_code
_entity_poly.pdbx_strand_id
1 'polypeptide(L)'
;MEKILTILQDAESNKIEPQESHEDNEDSPGPKGNILQKEYHAFLGLKVVDYDVLRFLNDAEVVKKDQSFENIKPETCEVILKHYAENLRQALIGSKDSPSLASIGDAFLQSPVKLQNQLRPRLKAKAMQSFSDFEKIQQAPKLTFDFQDINLPNPFRGREKHPMQLRKGLSLKRRPNNLLCFLLDDEKVLATFLRKLKSSLKPALILNFMKCQSLEGNAAFKILLTKHLKDPDSVFFRSNPLDSLGGVPLDHLESELTVLKAIVAHKSNILSRLNSFGIYQSSVPDIDLKRVKTSEDIVMTLARSFDRYFGACYRLDARSCDAWVAGLLKFYHDNWNRKEIFEAYFLEGINEFRDSLTRATLRSLSARWSSAKEGNTGELLTVKAYYPPE
;
A
#
# COMPACT_ATOMS: atom_id res chain seq x y z
N MET A 1 10.19 22.21 -2.98
CA MET A 1 10.19 22.31 -1.51
C MET A 1 9.05 23.22 -1.09
N GLU A 2 8.96 24.42 -1.69
CA GLU A 2 7.76 25.27 -1.58
C GLU A 2 6.49 24.53 -2.02
N LYS A 3 6.41 23.93 -3.21
CA LYS A 3 5.17 23.29 -3.73
C LYS A 3 4.44 22.28 -2.81
N ILE A 4 5.13 21.55 -1.93
CA ILE A 4 4.48 20.58 -1.01
C ILE A 4 3.96 21.31 0.25
N LEU A 5 4.70 22.31 0.72
CA LEU A 5 4.22 23.27 1.72
C LEU A 5 3.07 24.11 1.16
N THR A 6 3.10 24.47 -0.14
CA THR A 6 2.01 25.14 -0.85
C THR A 6 0.79 24.23 -1.02
N ILE A 7 0.92 22.89 -1.10
CA ILE A 7 -0.26 22.00 -1.09
C ILE A 7 -0.97 22.04 0.28
N LEU A 8 -0.21 22.10 1.38
CA LEU A 8 -0.77 22.26 2.73
C LEU A 8 -1.23 23.70 3.03
N GLN A 9 -0.63 24.72 2.40
CA GLN A 9 -0.97 26.15 2.58
C GLN A 9 -2.04 26.68 1.60
N ASP A 10 -2.11 26.25 0.33
CA ASP A 10 -3.13 26.69 -0.65
C ASP A 10 -4.52 26.16 -0.29
N ALA A 11 -4.58 25.00 0.38
CA ALA A 11 -5.80 24.50 1.00
C ALA A 11 -6.28 25.39 2.17
N GLU A 12 -5.37 26.17 2.77
CA GLU A 12 -5.63 27.07 3.90
C GLU A 12 -6.06 28.49 3.44
N SER A 13 -5.70 28.88 2.20
CA SER A 13 -5.93 30.21 1.60
C SER A 13 -7.33 30.43 1.04
N ASN A 14 -8.04 29.38 0.59
CA ASN A 14 -9.38 29.48 0.01
C ASN A 14 -10.50 29.39 1.06
N LYS A 15 -10.39 30.18 2.13
CA LYS A 15 -11.47 30.36 3.11
C LYS A 15 -12.62 31.13 2.46
N ILE A 16 -13.72 30.44 2.16
CA ILE A 16 -15.02 31.10 2.08
C ILE A 16 -15.49 31.24 3.53
N GLU A 17 -15.73 32.48 3.96
CA GLU A 17 -16.24 32.79 5.30
C GLU A 17 -17.52 31.98 5.58
N PRO A 18 -17.63 31.31 6.75
CA PRO A 18 -18.87 30.65 7.12
C PRO A 18 -19.90 31.72 7.49
N GLN A 19 -21.02 31.76 6.78
CA GLN A 19 -22.22 32.43 7.30
C GLN A 19 -22.68 31.70 8.56
N GLU A 20 -22.73 32.43 9.67
CA GLU A 20 -23.37 32.02 10.91
C GLU A 20 -24.79 31.52 10.61
N SER A 21 -25.07 30.26 10.94
CA SER A 21 -26.45 29.77 11.08
C SER A 21 -26.63 29.34 12.53
N HIS A 22 -27.51 30.08 13.19
CA HIS A 22 -27.96 29.89 14.56
C HIS A 22 -28.39 28.45 14.82
N GLU A 23 -27.91 27.92 15.95
CA GLU A 23 -28.46 26.74 16.61
C GLU A 23 -29.93 27.00 16.99
N ASP A 24 -30.78 26.00 16.74
CA ASP A 24 -31.88 25.70 17.66
C ASP A 24 -31.88 24.20 17.94
N ASN A 25 -31.88 23.90 19.24
CA ASN A 25 -32.02 22.58 19.83
C ASN A 25 -33.38 21.98 19.48
N GLU A 26 -33.41 20.74 18.99
CA GLU A 26 -34.54 19.83 19.27
C GLU A 26 -34.10 18.36 19.18
N ASP A 27 -34.10 17.72 20.33
CA ASP A 27 -33.98 16.27 20.52
C ASP A 27 -35.20 15.57 19.91
N SER A 28 -35.06 15.10 18.67
CA SER A 28 -35.85 14.00 18.07
C SER A 28 -35.11 13.50 16.82
N PRO A 29 -34.98 12.18 16.60
CA PRO A 29 -34.35 11.66 15.38
C PRO A 29 -35.30 11.89 14.19
N GLY A 30 -35.25 13.09 13.64
CA GLY A 30 -36.02 13.46 12.47
C GLY A 30 -35.58 12.71 11.21
N PRO A 31 -36.35 12.80 10.10
CA PRO A 31 -36.09 12.10 8.83
C PRO A 31 -34.72 12.39 8.20
N LYS A 32 -34.03 13.46 8.62
CA LYS A 32 -32.67 13.81 8.17
C LYS A 32 -31.60 12.84 8.68
N GLY A 33 -31.75 12.28 9.89
CA GLY A 33 -30.80 11.29 10.43
C GLY A 33 -30.78 9.99 9.63
N ASN A 34 -31.96 9.53 9.21
CA ASN A 34 -32.09 8.33 8.37
C ASN A 34 -31.53 8.50 6.95
N ILE A 35 -31.56 9.72 6.39
CA ILE A 35 -31.01 10.00 5.05
C ILE A 35 -29.48 9.96 5.09
N LEU A 36 -28.86 10.67 6.04
CA LEU A 36 -27.40 10.69 6.21
C LEU A 36 -26.83 9.29 6.48
N GLN A 37 -27.52 8.49 7.30
CA GLN A 37 -27.12 7.12 7.57
C GLN A 37 -27.21 6.23 6.33
N LYS A 38 -28.25 6.39 5.51
CA LYS A 38 -28.41 5.64 4.25
C LYS A 38 -27.34 6.02 3.22
N GLU A 39 -26.99 7.29 3.12
CA GLU A 39 -25.91 7.79 2.26
C GLU A 39 -24.54 7.28 2.71
N TYR A 40 -24.26 7.32 4.01
CA TYR A 40 -23.06 6.72 4.61
C TYR A 40 -22.97 5.22 4.26
N HIS A 41 -24.05 4.45 4.50
CA HIS A 41 -24.07 3.03 4.18
C HIS A 41 -23.88 2.78 2.69
N ALA A 42 -24.46 3.61 1.81
CA ALA A 42 -24.27 3.47 0.36
C ALA A 42 -22.82 3.73 -0.06
N PHE A 43 -22.19 4.77 0.49
CA PHE A 43 -20.79 5.09 0.21
C PHE A 43 -19.84 4.01 0.75
N LEU A 44 -20.06 3.53 1.97
CA LEU A 44 -19.32 2.40 2.54
C LEU A 44 -19.50 1.14 1.69
N GLY A 45 -20.73 0.84 1.26
CA GLY A 45 -21.05 -0.28 0.39
C GLY A 45 -20.29 -0.22 -0.94
N LEU A 46 -20.17 0.96 -1.55
CA LEU A 46 -19.37 1.14 -2.77
C LEU A 46 -17.89 0.81 -2.53
N LYS A 47 -17.29 1.31 -1.44
CA LYS A 47 -15.89 1.01 -1.10
C LYS A 47 -15.67 -0.49 -0.82
N VAL A 48 -16.65 -1.15 -0.19
CA VAL A 48 -16.63 -2.61 0.01
C VAL A 48 -16.64 -3.36 -1.31
N VAL A 49 -17.48 -2.96 -2.26
CA VAL A 49 -17.52 -3.56 -3.60
C VAL A 49 -16.19 -3.35 -4.33
N ASP A 50 -15.64 -2.12 -4.33
CA ASP A 50 -14.35 -1.81 -4.97
C ASP A 50 -13.23 -2.74 -4.45
N TYR A 51 -13.15 -2.93 -3.12
CA TYR A 51 -12.20 -3.85 -2.51
C TYR A 51 -12.44 -5.32 -2.88
N ASP A 52 -13.68 -5.81 -2.77
CA ASP A 52 -13.97 -7.23 -3.02
C ASP A 52 -13.75 -7.61 -4.49
N VAL A 53 -13.98 -6.68 -5.42
CA VAL A 53 -13.62 -6.83 -6.84
C VAL A 53 -12.11 -6.96 -7.01
N LEU A 54 -11.32 -6.03 -6.46
CA LEU A 54 -9.85 -6.08 -6.54
C LEU A 54 -9.29 -7.34 -5.89
N ARG A 55 -9.81 -7.70 -4.72
CA ARG A 55 -9.44 -8.93 -4.01
C ARG A 55 -9.76 -10.17 -4.84
N PHE A 56 -10.93 -10.20 -5.49
CA PHE A 56 -11.33 -11.30 -6.35
C PHE A 56 -10.38 -11.47 -7.55
N LEU A 57 -10.03 -10.37 -8.23
CA LEU A 57 -9.07 -10.38 -9.35
C LEU A 57 -7.67 -10.81 -8.89
N ASN A 58 -7.23 -10.36 -7.71
CA ASN A 58 -5.96 -10.78 -7.12
C ASN A 58 -5.95 -12.27 -6.73
N ASP A 59 -7.04 -12.78 -6.14
CA ASP A 59 -7.19 -14.20 -5.80
C ASP A 59 -7.24 -15.10 -7.03
N ALA A 60 -7.77 -14.58 -8.15
CA ALA A 60 -7.76 -15.25 -9.45
C ALA A 60 -6.39 -15.21 -10.13
N GLU A 61 -5.45 -14.39 -9.65
CA GLU A 61 -4.11 -14.19 -10.21
C GLU A 61 -4.16 -13.76 -11.69
N VAL A 62 -5.11 -12.89 -12.05
CA VAL A 62 -5.36 -12.45 -13.45
C VAL A 62 -4.05 -11.97 -14.11
N VAL A 63 -3.21 -11.23 -13.38
CA VAL A 63 -1.91 -10.72 -13.85
C VAL A 63 -0.97 -11.79 -14.40
N LYS A 64 -0.99 -13.01 -13.84
CA LYS A 64 -0.14 -14.09 -14.35
C LYS A 64 -0.77 -14.80 -15.53
N LYS A 65 -2.09 -14.93 -15.49
CA LYS A 65 -2.82 -15.94 -16.26
C LYS A 65 -3.48 -15.36 -17.51
N ASP A 66 -3.63 -14.05 -17.55
CA ASP A 66 -4.08 -13.30 -18.70
C ASP A 66 -2.86 -12.72 -19.43
N GLN A 67 -2.73 -13.04 -20.72
CA GLN A 67 -1.61 -12.62 -21.57
C GLN A 67 -1.51 -11.10 -21.69
N SER A 68 -2.60 -10.38 -21.46
CA SER A 68 -2.66 -8.91 -21.49
C SER A 68 -1.72 -8.26 -20.47
N PHE A 69 -1.28 -9.00 -19.45
CA PHE A 69 -0.39 -8.52 -18.39
C PHE A 69 1.07 -8.98 -18.57
N GLU A 70 1.38 -9.73 -19.63
CA GLU A 70 2.73 -10.24 -19.83
C GLU A 70 3.69 -9.13 -20.32
N ASN A 71 4.81 -8.94 -19.63
CA ASN A 71 5.89 -8.01 -20.01
C ASN A 71 5.47 -6.53 -20.16
N ILE A 72 4.37 -6.11 -19.53
CA ILE A 72 3.93 -4.71 -19.50
C ILE A 72 4.53 -3.94 -18.31
N LYS A 73 4.55 -2.61 -18.43
CA LYS A 73 4.95 -1.71 -17.34
C LYS A 73 3.90 -1.70 -16.21
N PRO A 74 4.30 -1.46 -14.95
CA PRO A 74 3.39 -1.44 -13.80
C PRO A 74 2.24 -0.42 -13.93
N GLU A 75 2.49 0.72 -14.57
CA GLU A 75 1.46 1.75 -14.81
C GLU A 75 0.39 1.24 -15.79
N THR A 76 0.80 0.55 -16.85
CA THR A 76 -0.13 -0.11 -17.78
C THR A 76 -0.90 -1.23 -17.09
N CYS A 77 -0.24 -2.01 -16.23
CA CYS A 77 -0.88 -3.05 -15.45
C CYS A 77 -1.99 -2.48 -14.54
N GLU A 78 -1.74 -1.36 -13.88
CA GLU A 78 -2.77 -0.67 -13.09
C GLU A 78 -3.96 -0.24 -13.93
N VAL A 79 -3.73 0.33 -15.12
CA VAL A 79 -4.81 0.77 -16.02
C VAL A 79 -5.68 -0.41 -16.44
N ILE A 80 -5.07 -1.52 -16.87
CA ILE A 80 -5.81 -2.71 -17.29
C ILE A 80 -6.58 -3.30 -16.10
N LEU A 81 -5.94 -3.43 -14.93
CA LEU A 81 -6.61 -3.98 -13.74
C LEU A 81 -7.79 -3.10 -13.32
N LYS A 82 -7.64 -1.77 -13.32
CA LYS A 82 -8.73 -0.83 -13.01
C LYS A 82 -9.88 -0.97 -14.02
N HIS A 83 -9.58 -1.18 -15.30
CA HIS A 83 -10.61 -1.43 -16.30
C HIS A 83 -11.38 -2.73 -16.02
N TYR A 84 -10.69 -3.84 -15.72
CA TYR A 84 -11.34 -5.10 -15.33
C TYR A 84 -12.18 -4.92 -14.06
N ALA A 85 -11.65 -4.21 -13.07
CA ALA A 85 -12.35 -3.94 -11.82
C ALA A 85 -13.62 -3.11 -12.06
N GLU A 86 -13.53 -2.06 -12.86
CA GLU A 86 -14.67 -1.21 -13.22
C GLU A 86 -15.77 -2.00 -13.92
N ASN A 87 -15.42 -2.78 -14.94
CA ASN A 87 -16.38 -3.60 -15.68
C ASN A 87 -17.09 -4.61 -14.76
N LEU A 88 -16.34 -5.27 -13.88
CA LEU A 88 -16.91 -6.25 -12.94
C LEU A 88 -17.80 -5.57 -11.89
N ARG A 89 -17.40 -4.40 -11.41
CA ARG A 89 -18.19 -3.57 -10.49
C ARG A 89 -19.51 -3.16 -11.13
N GLN A 90 -19.48 -2.61 -12.35
CA GLN A 90 -20.68 -2.21 -13.09
C GLN A 90 -21.58 -3.42 -13.36
N ALA A 91 -21.03 -4.57 -13.74
CA ALA A 91 -21.79 -5.80 -13.96
C ALA A 91 -22.45 -6.33 -12.67
N LEU A 92 -21.80 -6.15 -11.52
CA LEU A 92 -22.37 -6.51 -10.22
C LEU A 92 -23.49 -5.55 -9.81
N ILE A 93 -23.24 -4.25 -9.85
CA ILE A 93 -24.20 -3.21 -9.38
C ILE A 93 -25.41 -3.12 -10.32
N GLY A 94 -25.20 -3.22 -11.65
CA GLY A 94 -26.26 -3.13 -12.66
C GLY A 94 -27.15 -4.38 -12.78
N SER A 95 -26.89 -5.43 -12.00
CA SER A 95 -27.70 -6.65 -12.01
C SER A 95 -29.03 -6.44 -11.28
N LYS A 96 -30.14 -6.92 -11.84
CA LYS A 96 -31.48 -6.79 -11.21
C LYS A 96 -31.55 -7.39 -9.79
N ASP A 97 -30.79 -8.45 -9.52
CA ASP A 97 -30.74 -9.12 -8.22
C ASP A 97 -29.64 -8.59 -7.27
N SER A 98 -29.00 -7.47 -7.63
CA SER A 98 -27.93 -6.88 -6.82
C SER A 98 -28.50 -6.25 -5.54
N PRO A 99 -27.88 -6.45 -4.37
CA PRO A 99 -28.28 -5.73 -3.18
C PRO A 99 -27.98 -4.24 -3.39
N SER A 100 -28.81 -3.36 -2.82
CA SER A 100 -28.49 -1.94 -2.85
C SER A 100 -27.15 -1.68 -2.15
N LEU A 101 -26.41 -0.66 -2.58
CA LEU A 101 -25.14 -0.29 -1.95
C LEU A 101 -25.30 -0.03 -0.45
N ALA A 102 -26.42 0.60 -0.04
CA ALA A 102 -26.71 0.82 1.37
C ALA A 102 -26.86 -0.50 2.16
N SER A 103 -27.51 -1.51 1.58
CA SER A 103 -27.63 -2.83 2.20
C SER A 103 -26.27 -3.54 2.31
N ILE A 104 -25.39 -3.36 1.32
CA ILE A 104 -24.02 -3.88 1.36
C ILE A 104 -23.24 -3.21 2.50
N GLY A 105 -23.34 -1.89 2.65
CA GLY A 105 -22.68 -1.16 3.73
C GLY A 105 -23.14 -1.59 5.12
N ASP A 106 -24.45 -1.69 5.33
CA ASP A 106 -25.02 -2.18 6.60
C ASP A 106 -24.59 -3.63 6.91
N ALA A 107 -24.68 -4.53 5.92
CA ALA A 107 -24.23 -5.91 6.08
C ALA A 107 -22.72 -6.01 6.40
N PHE A 108 -21.91 -5.10 5.86
CA PHE A 108 -20.48 -5.03 6.17
C PHE A 108 -20.26 -4.66 7.63
N LEU A 109 -20.99 -3.67 8.17
CA LEU A 109 -20.89 -3.27 9.57
C LEU A 109 -21.31 -4.40 10.52
N GLN A 110 -22.35 -5.14 10.17
CA GLN A 110 -22.84 -6.26 10.97
C GLN A 110 -21.86 -7.45 10.95
N SER A 111 -21.38 -7.85 9.77
CA SER A 111 -20.47 -8.99 9.64
C SER A 111 -19.76 -9.00 8.27
N PRO A 112 -18.51 -8.50 8.18
CA PRO A 112 -17.72 -8.50 6.95
C PRO A 112 -17.56 -9.89 6.31
N VAL A 113 -17.38 -10.93 7.14
CA VAL A 113 -17.16 -12.31 6.68
C VAL A 113 -18.39 -12.88 5.97
N LYS A 114 -19.58 -12.72 6.58
CA LYS A 114 -20.85 -13.15 5.97
C LYS A 114 -21.10 -12.44 4.65
N LEU A 115 -20.88 -11.12 4.60
CA LEU A 115 -21.03 -10.34 3.36
C LEU A 115 -20.11 -10.84 2.26
N GLN A 116 -18.82 -11.07 2.56
CA GLN A 116 -17.87 -11.60 1.59
C GLN A 116 -18.29 -12.97 1.03
N ASN A 117 -18.83 -13.85 1.89
CA ASN A 117 -19.34 -15.15 1.45
C ASN A 117 -20.57 -15.03 0.53
N GLN A 118 -21.34 -13.94 0.63
CA GLN A 118 -22.47 -13.65 -0.26
C GLN A 118 -22.04 -12.99 -1.57
N LEU A 119 -21.09 -12.04 -1.52
CA LEU A 119 -20.63 -11.31 -2.71
C LEU A 119 -19.73 -12.16 -3.61
N ARG A 120 -18.86 -13.01 -3.04
CA ARG A 120 -17.86 -13.77 -3.81
C ARG A 120 -18.46 -14.70 -4.87
N PRO A 121 -19.53 -15.49 -4.61
CA PRO A 121 -20.18 -16.29 -5.65
C PRO A 121 -20.78 -15.43 -6.77
N ARG A 122 -21.34 -14.27 -6.42
CA ARG A 122 -21.93 -13.32 -7.40
C ARG A 122 -20.86 -12.71 -8.30
N LEU A 123 -19.75 -12.26 -7.70
CA LEU A 123 -18.57 -11.78 -8.43
C LEU A 123 -18.04 -12.85 -9.38
N LYS A 124 -17.96 -14.11 -8.92
CA LYS A 124 -17.52 -15.22 -9.76
C LYS A 124 -18.44 -15.43 -10.97
N ALA A 125 -19.76 -15.44 -10.75
CA ALA A 125 -20.74 -15.59 -11.83
C ALA A 125 -20.67 -14.44 -12.84
N LYS A 126 -20.53 -13.19 -12.36
CA LYS A 126 -20.36 -12.01 -13.22
C LYS A 126 -19.05 -12.05 -14.00
N ALA A 127 -17.95 -12.46 -13.37
CA ALA A 127 -16.67 -12.58 -14.06
C ALA A 127 -16.71 -13.60 -15.20
N MET A 128 -17.39 -14.75 -15.02
CA MET A 128 -17.59 -15.72 -16.10
C MET A 128 -18.42 -15.17 -17.27
N GLN A 129 -19.37 -14.27 -16.99
CA GLN A 129 -20.21 -13.65 -18.01
C GLN A 129 -19.49 -12.48 -18.73
N SER A 130 -18.68 -11.72 -18.00
CA SER A 130 -18.08 -10.47 -18.47
C SER A 130 -16.71 -10.65 -19.11
N PHE A 131 -15.98 -11.72 -18.83
CA PHE A 131 -14.67 -11.97 -19.43
C PHE A 131 -14.64 -13.31 -20.17
N SER A 132 -14.42 -13.24 -21.49
CA SER A 132 -14.42 -14.41 -22.41
C SER A 132 -13.46 -15.53 -22.00
N ASP A 133 -12.36 -15.17 -21.35
CA ASP A 133 -11.30 -16.11 -20.98
C ASP A 133 -11.21 -16.37 -19.46
N PHE A 134 -12.20 -15.95 -18.68
CA PHE A 134 -12.15 -16.11 -17.21
C PHE A 134 -12.07 -17.57 -16.79
N GLU A 135 -12.76 -18.48 -17.49
CA GLU A 135 -12.70 -19.91 -17.18
C GLU A 135 -11.29 -20.46 -17.38
N LYS A 136 -10.58 -20.04 -18.44
CA LYS A 136 -9.19 -20.42 -18.69
C LYS A 136 -8.27 -19.86 -17.61
N ILE A 137 -8.48 -18.61 -17.20
CA ILE A 137 -7.78 -17.99 -16.08
C ILE A 137 -8.02 -18.78 -14.78
N GLN A 138 -9.25 -19.23 -14.52
CA GLN A 138 -9.52 -19.98 -13.29
C GLN A 138 -8.82 -21.35 -13.26
N GLN A 139 -8.75 -22.03 -14.41
CA GLN A 139 -8.17 -23.37 -14.54
C GLN A 139 -6.63 -23.38 -14.53
N ALA A 140 -5.98 -22.27 -14.90
CA ALA A 140 -4.53 -22.21 -14.93
C ALA A 140 -3.90 -22.38 -13.53
N PRO A 141 -2.73 -23.05 -13.43
CA PRO A 141 -2.09 -23.33 -12.15
C PRO A 141 -1.66 -22.05 -11.43
N LYS A 142 -1.81 -22.04 -10.11
CA LYS A 142 -1.39 -20.93 -9.26
C LYS A 142 0.10 -20.65 -9.38
N LEU A 143 0.51 -19.40 -9.17
CA LEU A 143 1.92 -19.05 -9.07
C LEU A 143 2.54 -19.68 -7.82
N THR A 144 3.53 -20.52 -8.04
CA THR A 144 4.45 -20.94 -6.98
C THR A 144 5.60 -19.94 -6.95
N PHE A 145 5.85 -19.38 -5.77
CA PHE A 145 7.03 -18.57 -5.53
C PHE A 145 8.05 -19.45 -4.84
N ASP A 146 9.16 -19.72 -5.51
CA ASP A 146 10.26 -20.52 -4.99
C ASP A 146 11.16 -19.67 -4.07
N PHE A 147 10.54 -18.95 -3.14
CA PHE A 147 11.26 -18.21 -2.11
C PHE A 147 11.64 -19.17 -0.99
N GLN A 148 12.89 -19.08 -0.54
CA GLN A 148 13.32 -19.82 0.65
C GLN A 148 12.47 -19.42 1.87
N ASP A 149 12.26 -20.36 2.78
CA ASP A 149 11.61 -20.08 4.07
C ASP A 149 12.48 -19.13 4.89
N ILE A 150 12.07 -17.86 4.94
CA ILE A 150 12.76 -16.82 5.73
C ILE A 150 12.02 -16.65 7.05
N ASN A 151 12.71 -16.89 8.16
CA ASN A 151 12.21 -16.54 9.49
C ASN A 151 12.46 -15.06 9.76
N LEU A 152 11.42 -14.25 9.64
CA LEU A 152 11.50 -12.83 10.00
C LEU A 152 11.31 -12.68 11.52
N PRO A 153 12.29 -12.13 12.27
CA PRO A 153 12.12 -11.88 13.70
C PRO A 153 10.95 -10.92 13.94
N ASN A 154 10.32 -10.97 15.12
CA ASN A 154 9.33 -9.98 15.51
C ASN A 154 10.05 -8.67 15.90
N PRO A 155 9.96 -7.57 15.11
CA PRO A 155 10.69 -6.33 15.31
C PRO A 155 10.06 -5.49 16.43
N PHE A 156 8.89 -5.90 16.91
CA PHE A 156 8.13 -5.20 17.93
C PHE A 156 8.28 -5.85 19.30
N ARG A 157 9.09 -6.91 19.43
CA ARG A 157 9.38 -7.55 20.72
C ARG A 157 10.11 -6.53 21.61
N GLY A 158 9.49 -6.17 22.74
CA GLY A 158 10.06 -5.23 23.71
C GLY A 158 9.98 -3.74 23.35
N ARG A 159 9.25 -3.35 22.29
CA ARG A 159 9.04 -1.93 21.95
C ARG A 159 7.69 -1.42 22.48
N GLU A 160 7.64 -0.18 22.98
CA GLU A 160 6.39 0.48 23.40
C GLU A 160 5.41 0.65 22.25
N LYS A 161 4.12 0.35 22.46
CA LYS A 161 3.09 0.44 21.41
C LYS A 161 2.90 1.89 20.96
N HIS A 162 3.21 2.17 19.69
CA HIS A 162 2.95 3.47 19.07
C HIS A 162 1.77 3.37 18.09
N PRO A 163 0.78 4.28 18.10
CA PRO A 163 -0.40 4.21 17.23
C PRO A 163 -0.08 4.18 15.72
N MET A 164 0.97 4.87 15.29
CA MET A 164 1.47 4.84 13.89
C MET A 164 2.24 3.55 13.51
N GLN A 165 2.29 2.54 14.37
CA GLN A 165 2.96 1.28 14.06
C GLN A 165 1.95 0.15 13.89
N LEU A 166 1.87 -0.39 12.67
CA LEU A 166 1.07 -1.58 12.38
C LEU A 166 1.87 -2.85 12.71
N ARG A 167 1.62 -3.40 13.90
CA ARG A 167 2.43 -4.46 14.52
C ARG A 167 2.01 -5.90 14.19
N LYS A 168 1.65 -6.18 12.94
CA LYS A 168 1.23 -7.53 12.53
C LYS A 168 2.40 -8.31 11.89
N GLY A 169 2.80 -9.42 12.50
CA GLY A 169 3.78 -10.32 11.87
C GLY A 169 3.16 -11.06 10.68
N LEU A 170 3.72 -10.88 9.48
CA LEU A 170 3.37 -11.71 8.32
C LEU A 170 4.30 -12.94 8.29
N SER A 171 3.71 -14.14 8.29
CA SER A 171 4.46 -15.39 8.16
C SER A 171 4.71 -15.74 6.70
N LEU A 172 5.89 -16.26 6.39
CA LEU A 172 6.29 -16.70 5.04
C LEU A 172 6.07 -18.21 4.80
N LYS A 173 6.10 -19.03 5.86
CA LYS A 173 6.10 -20.52 5.83
C LYS A 173 4.98 -21.20 5.01
N ARG A 174 3.86 -20.52 4.77
CA ARG A 174 2.74 -21.01 3.94
C ARG A 174 2.19 -19.94 2.98
N ARG A 175 2.83 -18.78 2.96
CA ARG A 175 2.40 -17.59 2.22
C ARG A 175 3.63 -16.85 1.72
N PRO A 176 4.41 -17.44 0.80
CA PRO A 176 5.64 -16.83 0.29
C PRO A 176 5.40 -15.45 -0.32
N ASN A 177 4.19 -15.20 -0.86
CA ASN A 177 3.78 -13.91 -1.43
C ASN A 177 3.80 -12.76 -0.40
N ASN A 178 3.76 -13.06 0.90
CA ASN A 178 3.91 -12.04 1.94
C ASN A 178 5.30 -11.39 1.91
N LEU A 179 6.30 -12.03 1.29
CA LEU A 179 7.63 -11.45 1.09
C LEU A 179 7.55 -10.16 0.26
N LEU A 180 6.62 -10.10 -0.69
CA LEU A 180 6.43 -8.94 -1.58
C LEU A 180 6.01 -7.67 -0.82
N CYS A 181 5.44 -7.81 0.37
CA CYS A 181 5.12 -6.66 1.23
C CYS A 181 6.38 -5.94 1.72
N PHE A 182 7.53 -6.61 1.76
CA PHE A 182 8.77 -6.11 2.35
C PHE A 182 9.85 -5.76 1.32
N LEU A 183 9.62 -6.09 0.03
CA LEU A 183 10.54 -5.77 -1.05
C LEU A 183 10.31 -4.35 -1.58
N LEU A 184 11.41 -3.72 -2.02
CA LEU A 184 11.38 -2.50 -2.85
C LEU A 184 10.76 -2.81 -4.22
N ASP A 185 9.87 -1.94 -4.68
CA ASP A 185 9.19 -2.00 -5.98
C ASP A 185 10.04 -1.39 -7.11
N ASP A 186 11.30 -1.85 -7.21
CA ASP A 186 12.26 -1.44 -8.23
C ASP A 186 12.72 -2.62 -9.11
N GLU A 187 12.70 -2.43 -10.43
CA GLU A 187 12.97 -3.50 -11.40
C GLU A 187 14.40 -4.03 -11.30
N LYS A 188 15.40 -3.14 -11.09
CA LYS A 188 16.80 -3.54 -10.99
C LYS A 188 17.07 -4.30 -9.70
N VAL A 189 16.51 -3.82 -8.58
CA VAL A 189 16.59 -4.53 -7.29
C VAL A 189 15.98 -5.93 -7.42
N LEU A 190 14.78 -6.04 -8.02
CA LEU A 190 14.10 -7.31 -8.22
C LEU A 190 14.85 -8.24 -9.17
N ALA A 191 15.43 -7.71 -10.27
CA ALA A 191 16.24 -8.49 -11.19
C ALA A 191 17.45 -9.14 -10.49
N THR A 192 18.20 -8.36 -9.70
CA THR A 192 19.33 -8.92 -8.94
C THR A 192 18.86 -9.88 -7.84
N PHE A 193 17.77 -9.54 -7.15
CA PHE A 193 17.18 -10.39 -6.11
C PHE A 193 16.78 -11.77 -6.65
N LEU A 194 16.01 -11.81 -7.74
CA LEU A 194 15.53 -13.05 -8.36
C LEU A 194 16.68 -13.87 -8.95
N ARG A 195 17.65 -13.22 -9.58
CA ARG A 195 18.88 -13.87 -10.09
C ARG A 195 19.66 -14.56 -8.97
N LYS A 196 19.85 -13.89 -7.83
CA LYS A 196 20.55 -14.46 -6.66
C LYS A 196 19.77 -15.60 -6.01
N LEU A 197 18.44 -15.55 -6.06
CA LEU A 197 17.56 -16.65 -5.65
C LEU A 197 17.48 -17.79 -6.68
N LYS A 198 18.09 -17.64 -7.86
CA LYS A 198 17.97 -18.59 -8.99
C LYS A 198 16.51 -18.81 -9.43
N SER A 199 15.67 -17.80 -9.26
CA SER A 199 14.26 -17.82 -9.69
C SER A 199 14.16 -17.48 -11.17
N SER A 200 13.29 -18.20 -11.89
CA SER A 200 12.96 -17.95 -13.30
C SER A 200 11.91 -16.84 -13.50
N LEU A 201 11.32 -16.34 -12.41
CA LEU A 201 10.30 -15.28 -12.46
C LEU A 201 10.86 -13.99 -13.07
N LYS A 202 10.08 -13.36 -13.95
CA LYS A 202 10.41 -12.08 -14.57
C LYS A 202 10.22 -10.93 -13.56
N PRO A 203 11.16 -9.98 -13.42
CA PRO A 203 11.01 -8.83 -12.52
C PRO A 203 9.73 -8.01 -12.77
N ALA A 204 9.40 -7.76 -14.05
CA ALA A 204 8.19 -7.04 -14.44
C ALA A 204 6.90 -7.73 -13.94
N LEU A 205 6.84 -9.07 -13.97
CA LEU A 205 5.70 -9.82 -13.45
C LEU A 205 5.55 -9.61 -11.93
N ILE A 206 6.67 -9.63 -11.19
CA ILE A 206 6.66 -9.38 -9.73
C ILE A 206 6.21 -7.96 -9.42
N LEU A 207 6.68 -6.96 -10.19
CA LEU A 207 6.22 -5.58 -10.05
C LEU A 207 4.71 -5.45 -10.28
N ASN A 208 4.18 -6.14 -11.30
CA ASN A 208 2.75 -6.15 -11.58
C ASN A 208 1.96 -6.78 -10.42
N PHE A 209 2.42 -7.91 -9.86
CA PHE A 209 1.83 -8.48 -8.63
C PHE A 209 1.86 -7.51 -7.45
N MET A 210 3.00 -6.88 -7.19
CA MET A 210 3.17 -5.89 -6.13
C MET A 210 2.22 -4.70 -6.34
N LYS A 211 2.03 -4.27 -7.58
CA LYS A 211 1.11 -3.19 -7.93
C LYS A 211 -0.34 -3.56 -7.63
N CYS A 212 -0.78 -4.75 -8.02
CA CYS A 212 -2.15 -5.19 -7.76
C CYS A 212 -2.42 -5.43 -6.27
N GLN A 213 -1.43 -5.93 -5.52
CA GLN A 213 -1.50 -6.01 -4.05
C GLN A 213 -1.61 -4.61 -3.40
N SER A 214 -0.90 -3.61 -3.93
CA SER A 214 -0.98 -2.22 -3.47
C SER A 214 -2.38 -1.64 -3.72
N LEU A 215 -2.98 -1.88 -4.88
CA LEU A 215 -4.33 -1.39 -5.19
C LEU A 215 -5.38 -1.96 -4.23
N GLU A 216 -5.33 -3.27 -3.98
CA GLU A 216 -6.22 -3.91 -3.01
C GLU A 216 -5.99 -3.38 -1.59
N GLY A 217 -4.74 -3.22 -1.17
CA GLY A 217 -4.39 -2.69 0.15
C GLY A 217 -4.90 -1.26 0.36
N ASN A 218 -4.77 -0.41 -0.66
CA ASN A 218 -5.32 0.94 -0.63
C ASN A 218 -6.85 0.89 -0.47
N ALA A 219 -7.54 0.04 -1.23
CA ALA A 219 -9.00 -0.12 -1.12
C ALA A 219 -9.43 -0.61 0.26
N ALA A 220 -8.71 -1.58 0.84
CA ALA A 220 -8.96 -2.06 2.20
C ALA A 220 -8.81 -0.95 3.24
N PHE A 221 -7.76 -0.12 3.12
CA PHE A 221 -7.53 1.00 4.03
C PHE A 221 -8.63 2.06 3.90
N LYS A 222 -9.04 2.38 2.66
CA LYS A 222 -10.14 3.32 2.39
C LYS A 222 -11.49 2.86 2.96
N ILE A 223 -11.78 1.56 2.98
CA ILE A 223 -12.98 1.04 3.66
C ILE A 223 -12.97 1.40 5.13
N LEU A 224 -11.86 1.11 5.84
CA LEU A 224 -11.78 1.36 7.27
C LEU A 224 -11.75 2.85 7.59
N LEU A 225 -11.08 3.67 6.79
CA LEU A 225 -11.16 5.13 6.91
C LEU A 225 -12.59 5.62 6.72
N THR A 226 -13.28 5.15 5.69
CA THR A 226 -14.69 5.50 5.44
C THR A 226 -15.55 5.11 6.63
N LYS A 227 -15.38 3.87 7.13
CA LYS A 227 -16.09 3.35 8.28
C LYS A 227 -15.96 4.26 9.49
N HIS A 228 -14.76 4.75 9.81
CA HIS A 228 -14.51 5.53 11.03
C HIS A 228 -14.69 7.04 10.87
N LEU A 229 -14.47 7.60 9.68
CA LEU A 229 -14.50 9.05 9.44
C LEU A 229 -15.85 9.56 8.93
N LYS A 230 -16.62 8.70 8.24
CA LYS A 230 -17.89 9.10 7.62
C LYS A 230 -19.11 8.48 8.32
N ASP A 231 -18.90 7.72 9.39
CA ASP A 231 -19.99 7.24 10.26
C ASP A 231 -20.59 8.43 11.03
N PRO A 232 -21.88 8.74 10.86
CA PRO A 232 -22.55 9.84 11.54
C PRO A 232 -22.44 9.82 13.07
N ASP A 233 -22.29 8.63 13.66
CA ASP A 233 -22.17 8.43 15.11
C ASP A 233 -20.71 8.50 15.60
N SER A 234 -19.75 8.63 14.67
CA SER A 234 -18.34 8.74 15.01
C SER A 234 -18.01 10.10 15.59
N VAL A 235 -17.21 10.10 16.66
CA VAL A 235 -16.60 11.31 17.23
C VAL A 235 -15.77 12.07 16.17
N PHE A 236 -15.30 11.37 15.12
CA PHE A 236 -14.52 11.94 14.03
C PHE A 236 -15.36 12.44 12.84
N PHE A 237 -16.69 12.28 12.84
CA PHE A 237 -17.55 12.60 11.69
C PHE A 237 -17.54 14.09 11.31
N ARG A 238 -17.60 14.96 12.33
CA ARG A 238 -17.64 16.43 12.17
C ARG A 238 -16.28 17.09 12.38
N SER A 239 -15.36 16.40 13.05
CA SER A 239 -14.00 16.85 13.32
C SER A 239 -12.99 15.97 12.57
N ASN A 240 -13.30 15.58 11.33
CA ASN A 240 -12.51 14.61 10.58
C ASN A 240 -11.04 15.03 10.66
N PRO A 241 -10.19 14.26 11.37
CA PRO A 241 -8.82 14.67 11.65
C PRO A 241 -7.99 14.80 10.38
N LEU A 242 -8.40 14.16 9.28
CA LEU A 242 -7.78 14.27 7.97
C LEU A 242 -8.40 15.38 7.09
N ASP A 243 -9.51 15.99 7.51
CA ASP A 243 -10.14 17.15 6.87
C ASP A 243 -9.60 18.44 7.49
N SER A 244 -8.45 18.92 7.02
CA SER A 244 -8.26 20.37 6.94
C SER A 244 -9.33 21.05 6.05
N LEU A 245 -10.19 20.27 5.37
CA LEU A 245 -11.21 20.67 4.42
C LEU A 245 -12.53 19.94 4.73
N GLY A 246 -13.39 20.53 5.55
CA GLY A 246 -14.68 19.95 5.92
C GLY A 246 -15.47 19.44 4.71
N GLY A 247 -15.86 18.17 4.75
CA GLY A 247 -16.80 17.57 3.78
C GLY A 247 -16.18 17.05 2.48
N VAL A 248 -14.86 17.12 2.31
CA VAL A 248 -14.20 16.64 1.09
C VAL A 248 -14.26 15.10 0.99
N PRO A 249 -14.51 14.52 -0.22
CA PRO A 249 -14.46 13.07 -0.40
C PRO A 249 -13.05 12.53 -0.15
N LEU A 250 -12.92 11.39 0.52
CA LEU A 250 -11.64 10.71 0.81
C LEU A 250 -10.73 10.51 -0.41
N ASP A 251 -11.30 10.45 -1.62
CA ASP A 251 -10.54 10.31 -2.86
C ASP A 251 -9.79 11.59 -3.28
N HIS A 252 -10.14 12.75 -2.71
CA HIS A 252 -9.43 14.02 -2.91
C HIS A 252 -8.32 14.22 -1.87
N LEU A 253 -8.32 13.46 -0.77
CA LEU A 253 -7.27 13.45 0.26
C LEU A 253 -6.12 12.47 -0.04
N GLU A 254 -5.98 12.04 -1.31
CA GLU A 254 -5.02 11.01 -1.67
C GLU A 254 -3.57 11.44 -1.36
N SER A 255 -3.28 12.74 -1.41
CA SER A 255 -1.95 13.28 -1.12
C SER A 255 -1.59 13.15 0.37
N GLU A 256 -2.53 13.51 1.24
CA GLU A 256 -2.43 13.45 2.70
C GLU A 256 -2.36 12.01 3.17
N LEU A 257 -3.21 11.16 2.59
CA LEU A 257 -3.18 9.72 2.83
C LEU A 257 -1.83 9.13 2.41
N THR A 258 -1.26 9.56 1.30
CA THR A 258 0.06 9.09 0.85
C THR A 258 1.15 9.41 1.89
N VAL A 259 1.15 10.63 2.44
CA VAL A 259 2.07 11.04 3.50
C VAL A 259 1.89 10.19 4.76
N LEU A 260 0.64 10.03 5.23
CA LEU A 260 0.33 9.22 6.40
C LEU A 260 0.79 7.77 6.24
N LYS A 261 0.50 7.17 5.08
CA LYS A 261 0.95 5.81 4.74
C LYS A 261 2.46 5.69 4.76
N ALA A 262 3.18 6.67 4.24
CA ALA A 262 4.64 6.68 4.24
C ALA A 262 5.21 6.74 5.66
N ILE A 263 4.67 7.60 6.53
CA ILE A 263 5.04 7.67 7.95
C ILE A 263 4.81 6.32 8.62
N VAL A 264 3.61 5.73 8.45
CA VAL A 264 3.28 4.42 9.04
C VAL A 264 4.20 3.33 8.49
N ALA A 265 4.53 3.33 7.21
CA ALA A 265 5.44 2.35 6.61
C ALA A 265 6.82 2.37 7.27
N HIS A 266 7.37 3.58 7.43
CA HIS A 266 8.66 3.79 8.07
C HIS A 266 8.60 3.40 9.56
N LYS A 267 7.64 3.92 10.34
CA LYS A 267 7.50 3.59 11.77
C LYS A 267 7.27 2.10 12.00
N SER A 268 6.56 1.43 11.09
CA SER A 268 6.32 -0.02 11.11
C SER A 268 7.51 -0.85 10.62
N ASN A 269 8.61 -0.21 10.18
CA ASN A 269 9.83 -0.86 9.71
C ASN A 269 9.58 -1.87 8.57
N ILE A 270 8.69 -1.53 7.63
CA ILE A 270 8.24 -2.47 6.58
C ILE A 270 9.39 -2.87 5.66
N LEU A 271 10.04 -1.90 5.00
CA LEU A 271 11.11 -2.18 4.03
C LEU A 271 12.42 -2.62 4.68
N SER A 272 12.62 -2.31 5.96
CA SER A 272 13.79 -2.75 6.73
C SER A 272 13.65 -4.19 7.27
N ARG A 273 12.47 -4.82 7.16
CA ARG A 273 12.23 -6.20 7.61
C ARG A 273 13.19 -7.22 7.03
N LEU A 274 13.59 -7.01 5.77
CA LEU A 274 14.47 -7.93 5.05
C LEU A 274 15.94 -7.54 5.14
N ASN A 275 16.31 -6.55 5.96
CA ASN A 275 17.71 -6.10 6.07
C ASN A 275 18.65 -7.19 6.60
N SER A 276 18.15 -8.15 7.38
CA SER A 276 18.92 -9.32 7.82
C SER A 276 19.02 -10.42 6.76
N PHE A 277 18.27 -10.32 5.67
CA PHE A 277 18.33 -11.28 4.57
C PHE A 277 19.38 -10.85 3.55
N GLY A 278 20.55 -11.50 3.58
CA GLY A 278 21.73 -11.08 2.82
C GLY A 278 21.50 -10.97 1.30
N ILE A 279 20.66 -11.84 0.72
CA ILE A 279 20.31 -11.77 -0.70
C ILE A 279 19.58 -10.47 -1.02
N TYR A 280 18.58 -10.10 -0.21
CA TYR A 280 17.88 -8.83 -0.39
C TYR A 280 18.82 -7.64 -0.17
N GLN A 281 19.54 -7.63 0.95
CA GLN A 281 20.44 -6.52 1.30
C GLN A 281 21.49 -6.24 0.21
N SER A 282 22.01 -7.29 -0.42
CA SER A 282 22.99 -7.14 -1.50
C SER A 282 22.38 -6.81 -2.86
N SER A 283 21.05 -6.76 -3.00
CA SER A 283 20.33 -6.34 -4.20
C SER A 283 19.87 -4.88 -4.14
N VAL A 284 19.63 -4.35 -2.93
CA VAL A 284 19.26 -2.94 -2.70
C VAL A 284 20.19 -1.93 -3.40
N PRO A 285 21.52 -2.11 -3.47
CA PRO A 285 22.43 -1.18 -4.13
C PRO A 285 22.16 -0.96 -5.63
N ASP A 286 21.48 -1.89 -6.28
CA ASP A 286 21.18 -1.81 -7.72
C ASP A 286 19.96 -0.93 -8.03
N ILE A 287 19.34 -0.32 -7.00
CA ILE A 287 18.17 0.55 -7.15
C ILE A 287 18.38 1.61 -8.22
N ASP A 288 17.34 1.85 -9.02
CA ASP A 288 17.38 2.95 -9.97
C ASP A 288 17.25 4.30 -9.25
N LEU A 289 18.38 4.96 -8.99
CA LEU A 289 18.42 6.26 -8.29
C LEU A 289 17.56 7.34 -8.96
N LYS A 290 17.26 7.19 -10.27
CA LYS A 290 16.34 8.08 -10.98
C LYS A 290 14.90 8.00 -10.45
N ARG A 291 14.47 6.84 -9.92
CA ARG A 291 13.12 6.59 -9.40
C ARG A 291 12.96 6.93 -7.92
N VAL A 292 14.02 7.32 -7.23
CA VAL A 292 14.03 7.71 -5.81
C VAL A 292 14.79 9.01 -5.58
N LYS A 293 14.82 9.87 -6.60
CA LYS A 293 15.62 11.10 -6.60
C LYS A 293 15.01 12.14 -5.67
N THR A 294 13.69 12.28 -5.69
CA THR A 294 12.97 13.30 -4.93
C THR A 294 12.42 12.72 -3.63
N SER A 295 12.04 13.62 -2.70
CA SER A 295 11.32 13.20 -1.49
C SER A 295 9.94 12.62 -1.83
N GLU A 296 9.27 13.14 -2.86
CA GLU A 296 7.99 12.63 -3.36
C GLU A 296 8.10 11.19 -3.83
N ASP A 297 9.16 10.86 -4.59
CA ASP A 297 9.42 9.50 -5.04
C ASP A 297 9.57 8.52 -3.87
N ILE A 298 10.35 8.90 -2.85
CA ILE A 298 10.57 8.08 -1.65
C ILE A 298 9.26 7.85 -0.90
N VAL A 299 8.46 8.90 -0.76
CA VAL A 299 7.15 8.87 -0.10
C VAL A 299 6.20 7.94 -0.84
N MET A 300 6.18 7.99 -2.17
CA MET A 300 5.39 7.08 -3.00
C MET A 300 5.83 5.61 -2.81
N THR A 301 7.14 5.34 -2.78
CA THR A 301 7.67 3.99 -2.50
C THR A 301 7.24 3.49 -1.12
N LEU A 302 7.35 4.32 -0.08
CA LEU A 302 6.94 3.97 1.28
C LEU A 302 5.43 3.74 1.36
N ALA A 303 4.61 4.62 0.78
CA ALA A 303 3.16 4.50 0.76
C ALA A 303 2.69 3.21 0.06
N ARG A 304 3.29 2.86 -1.09
CA ARG A 304 2.98 1.60 -1.78
C ARG A 304 3.40 0.37 -0.96
N SER A 305 4.50 0.46 -0.21
CA SER A 305 4.91 -0.61 0.70
C SER A 305 3.91 -0.79 1.85
N PHE A 306 3.39 0.31 2.39
CA PHE A 306 2.29 0.29 3.36
C PHE A 306 1.07 -0.39 2.75
N ASP A 307 0.62 0.02 1.56
CA ASP A 307 -0.59 -0.53 0.95
C ASP A 307 -0.48 -2.06 0.81
N ARG A 308 0.63 -2.57 0.25
CA ARG A 308 0.86 -4.02 0.13
C ARG A 308 0.81 -4.73 1.48
N TYR A 309 1.50 -4.18 2.48
CA TYR A 309 1.57 -4.77 3.81
C TYR A 309 0.22 -4.72 4.52
N PHE A 310 -0.50 -3.60 4.44
CA PHE A 310 -1.81 -3.40 5.02
C PHE A 310 -2.83 -4.38 4.41
N GLY A 311 -2.86 -4.52 3.08
CA GLY A 311 -3.72 -5.48 2.39
C GLY A 311 -3.47 -6.92 2.87
N ALA A 312 -2.21 -7.33 3.01
CA ALA A 312 -1.86 -8.65 3.55
C ALA A 312 -2.29 -8.82 5.02
N CYS A 313 -2.12 -7.79 5.85
CA CYS A 313 -2.57 -7.79 7.24
C CYS A 313 -4.10 -7.90 7.33
N TYR A 314 -4.81 -7.12 6.52
CA TYR A 314 -6.27 -7.08 6.49
C TYR A 314 -6.87 -8.43 6.06
N ARG A 315 -6.29 -9.08 5.04
CA ARG A 315 -6.66 -10.45 4.64
C ARG A 315 -6.49 -11.48 5.77
N LEU A 316 -5.50 -11.28 6.64
CA LEU A 316 -5.23 -12.19 7.76
C LEU A 316 -6.11 -11.92 8.97
N ASP A 317 -6.34 -10.66 9.28
CA ASP A 317 -6.94 -10.22 10.53
C ASP A 317 -7.55 -8.81 10.39
N ALA A 318 -8.68 -8.73 9.68
CA ALA A 318 -9.41 -7.50 9.45
C ALA A 318 -9.80 -6.79 10.76
N ARG A 319 -10.13 -7.55 11.82
CA ARG A 319 -10.53 -7.00 13.12
C ARG A 319 -9.38 -6.23 13.80
N SER A 320 -8.17 -6.79 13.80
CA SER A 320 -7.02 -6.07 14.35
C SER A 320 -6.65 -4.84 13.53
N CYS A 321 -6.78 -4.90 12.20
CA CYS A 321 -6.57 -3.74 11.34
C CYS A 321 -7.60 -2.63 11.61
N ASP A 322 -8.87 -2.99 11.80
CA ASP A 322 -9.95 -2.07 12.15
C ASP A 322 -9.69 -1.34 13.47
N ALA A 323 -9.33 -2.09 14.53
CA ALA A 323 -8.93 -1.52 15.81
C ALA A 323 -7.69 -0.61 15.70
N TRP A 324 -6.72 -0.99 14.86
CA TRP A 324 -5.54 -0.18 14.61
C TRP A 324 -5.87 1.13 13.89
N VAL A 325 -6.72 1.11 12.86
CA VAL A 325 -7.15 2.34 12.15
C VAL A 325 -7.89 3.28 13.09
N ALA A 326 -8.80 2.77 13.93
CA ALA A 326 -9.46 3.59 14.94
C ALA A 326 -8.45 4.27 15.90
N GLY A 327 -7.43 3.52 16.35
CA GLY A 327 -6.36 4.07 17.19
C GLY A 327 -5.48 5.10 16.47
N LEU A 328 -5.21 4.90 15.17
CA LEU A 328 -4.48 5.85 14.33
C LEU A 328 -5.25 7.17 14.20
N LEU A 329 -6.54 7.09 13.90
CA LEU A 329 -7.40 8.27 13.75
C LEU A 329 -7.55 9.02 15.07
N LYS A 330 -7.70 8.31 16.19
CA LYS A 330 -7.68 8.92 17.52
C LYS A 330 -6.37 9.65 17.78
N PHE A 331 -5.22 9.03 17.50
CA PHE A 331 -3.93 9.69 17.67
C PHE A 331 -3.83 10.95 16.82
N TYR A 332 -4.32 10.91 15.58
CA TYR A 332 -4.32 12.08 14.70
C TYR A 332 -5.21 13.19 15.26
N HIS A 333 -6.44 12.84 15.65
CA HIS A 333 -7.38 13.77 16.27
C HIS A 333 -6.83 14.38 17.56
N ASP A 334 -6.11 13.63 18.39
CA ASP A 334 -5.55 14.16 19.63
C ASP A 334 -4.31 15.07 19.40
N ASN A 335 -3.69 14.99 18.21
CA ASN A 335 -2.45 15.70 17.87
C ASN A 335 -2.58 16.64 16.66
N TRP A 336 -3.79 16.91 16.17
CA TRP A 336 -4.01 17.69 14.94
C TRP A 336 -3.38 19.09 14.97
N ASN A 337 -3.35 19.71 16.16
CA ASN A 337 -2.73 21.02 16.42
C ASN A 337 -1.20 21.00 16.44
N ARG A 338 -0.56 19.83 16.38
CA ARG A 338 0.90 19.66 16.47
C ARG A 338 1.45 19.20 15.13
N LYS A 339 1.28 20.02 14.09
CA LYS A 339 1.71 19.73 12.71
C LYS A 339 3.20 19.34 12.66
N GLU A 340 4.01 19.93 13.53
CA GLU A 340 5.46 19.71 13.64
C GLU A 340 5.81 18.24 13.97
N ILE A 341 4.95 17.53 14.69
CA ILE A 341 5.17 16.10 15.02
C ILE A 341 5.10 15.26 13.74
N PHE A 342 4.09 15.51 12.89
CA PHE A 342 3.92 14.77 11.65
C PHE A 342 5.00 15.11 10.64
N GLU A 343 5.41 16.39 10.57
CA GLU A 343 6.55 16.83 9.76
C GLU A 343 7.85 16.15 10.20
N ALA A 344 8.12 16.09 11.51
CA ALA A 344 9.29 15.42 12.04
C ALA A 344 9.32 13.93 11.65
N TYR A 345 8.19 13.22 11.82
CA TYR A 345 8.08 11.81 11.42
C TYR A 345 8.21 11.58 9.92
N PHE A 346 7.71 12.52 9.12
CA PHE A 346 7.84 12.48 7.68
C PHE A 346 9.30 12.64 7.23
N LEU A 347 10.00 13.65 7.76
CA LEU A 347 11.41 13.90 7.48
C LEU A 347 12.31 12.76 7.96
N GLU A 348 12.03 12.21 9.14
CA GLU A 348 12.72 11.03 9.68
C GLU A 348 12.62 9.85 8.70
N GLY A 349 11.42 9.55 8.19
CA GLY A 349 11.22 8.46 7.24
C GLY A 349 11.98 8.63 5.93
N ILE A 350 12.05 9.85 5.39
CA ILE A 350 12.81 10.15 4.17
C ILE A 350 14.31 10.00 4.42
N ASN A 351 14.81 10.58 5.51
CA ASN A 351 16.24 10.58 5.84
C ASN A 351 16.73 9.16 6.13
N GLU A 352 15.97 8.38 6.91
CA GLU A 352 16.33 6.98 7.17
C GLU A 352 16.34 6.12 5.90
N PHE A 353 15.40 6.35 4.98
CA PHE A 353 15.38 5.65 3.70
C PHE A 353 16.63 5.97 2.88
N ARG A 354 16.98 7.26 2.75
CA ARG A 354 18.20 7.71 2.06
C ARG A 354 19.46 7.15 2.69
N ASP A 355 19.54 7.18 4.02
CA ASP A 355 20.68 6.63 4.74
C ASP A 355 20.80 5.12 4.56
N SER A 356 19.66 4.41 4.55
CA SER A 356 19.64 2.97 4.28
C SER A 356 20.17 2.65 2.89
N LEU A 357 19.76 3.40 1.87
CA LEU A 357 20.28 3.25 0.51
C LEU A 357 21.78 3.58 0.44
N THR A 358 22.19 4.71 1.01
CA THR A 358 23.61 5.12 1.05
C THR A 358 24.47 4.04 1.72
N ARG A 359 24.04 3.51 2.87
CA ARG A 359 24.74 2.42 3.57
C ARG A 359 24.81 1.16 2.71
N ALA A 360 23.73 0.79 2.02
CA ALA A 360 23.73 -0.38 1.14
C ALA A 360 24.73 -0.20 -0.03
N THR A 361 24.72 0.97 -0.68
CA THR A 361 25.63 1.30 -1.78
C THR A 361 27.08 1.32 -1.33
N LEU A 362 27.39 1.96 -0.21
CA LEU A 362 28.76 1.99 0.34
C LEU A 362 29.28 0.59 0.69
N ARG A 363 28.44 -0.26 1.29
CA ARG A 363 28.80 -1.66 1.56
C ARG A 363 29.11 -2.43 0.28
N SER A 364 28.31 -2.24 -0.77
CA SER A 364 28.53 -2.87 -2.07
C SER A 364 29.83 -2.43 -2.73
N LEU A 365 30.11 -1.11 -2.72
CA LEU A 365 31.37 -0.56 -3.23
C LEU A 365 32.58 -1.07 -2.45
N SER A 366 32.49 -1.10 -1.11
CA SER A 366 33.54 -1.65 -0.26
C SER A 366 33.81 -3.13 -0.56
N ALA A 367 32.75 -3.94 -0.72
CA ALA A 367 32.90 -5.35 -1.04
C ALA A 367 33.58 -5.57 -2.40
N ARG A 368 33.18 -4.80 -3.42
CA ARG A 368 33.81 -4.84 -4.76
C ARG A 368 35.28 -4.43 -4.72
N TRP A 369 35.60 -3.40 -3.96
CA TRP A 369 36.97 -2.91 -3.79
C TRP A 369 37.86 -3.95 -3.10
N SER A 370 37.37 -4.60 -2.04
CA SER A 370 38.11 -5.67 -1.36
C SER A 370 38.34 -6.89 -2.27
N SER A 371 37.33 -7.31 -3.04
CA SER A 371 37.49 -8.42 -4.00
C SER A 371 38.48 -8.11 -5.12
N ALA A 372 38.57 -6.84 -5.54
CA ALA A 372 39.53 -6.41 -6.55
C ALA A 372 40.97 -6.45 -6.01
N LYS A 373 41.17 -6.20 -4.72
CA LYS A 373 42.49 -6.33 -4.07
C LYS A 373 42.94 -7.78 -3.93
N GLU A 374 42.02 -8.69 -3.60
CA GLU A 374 42.33 -10.13 -3.51
C GLU A 374 42.60 -10.72 -4.90
N GLY A 375 41.86 -10.30 -5.93
CA GLY A 375 42.08 -10.72 -7.33
C GLY A 375 43.37 -10.18 -7.97
N ASN A 376 43.92 -9.06 -7.50
CA ASN A 376 45.16 -8.46 -8.03
C ASN A 376 46.45 -8.92 -7.33
N THR A 377 46.39 -9.93 -6.45
CA THR A 377 47.62 -10.54 -5.89
C THR A 377 48.24 -11.61 -6.79
N GLY A 378 47.70 -11.84 -7.99
CA GLY A 378 48.21 -12.82 -8.97
C GLY A 378 49.11 -12.28 -10.08
N GLU A 379 49.19 -10.96 -10.31
CA GLU A 379 50.13 -10.36 -11.26
C GLU A 379 50.87 -9.21 -10.60
N LEU A 380 52.10 -9.52 -10.14
CA LEU A 380 53.13 -8.52 -9.89
C LEU A 380 53.38 -7.74 -11.18
N LEU A 381 52.69 -6.60 -11.32
CA LEU A 381 53.10 -5.52 -12.22
C LEU A 381 54.52 -5.10 -11.82
N THR A 382 55.49 -5.65 -12.54
CA THR A 382 56.85 -5.13 -12.57
C THR A 382 56.78 -3.76 -13.22
N VAL A 383 56.68 -2.72 -12.40
CA VAL A 383 56.86 -1.34 -12.84
C VAL A 383 58.34 -1.21 -13.24
N LYS A 384 58.63 -1.33 -14.54
CA LYS A 384 59.91 -0.86 -15.09
C LYS A 384 59.93 0.66 -14.96
N ALA A 385 60.66 1.15 -13.97
CA ALA A 385 61.05 2.55 -13.89
C ALA A 385 61.86 2.91 -15.15
N TYR A 386 61.30 3.75 -16.01
CA TYR A 386 62.00 4.34 -17.13
C TYR A 386 62.73 5.58 -16.61
N TYR A 387 64.05 5.48 -16.42
CA TYR A 387 64.91 6.66 -16.27
C TYR A 387 65.29 7.16 -17.67
N PRO A 388 65.09 8.44 -18.00
CA PRO A 388 65.55 9.01 -19.26
C PRO A 388 67.07 9.23 -19.21
N PRO A 389 67.82 8.95 -20.30
CA PRO A 389 69.24 9.31 -20.39
C PRO A 389 69.41 10.81 -20.68
N GLU A 390 70.48 11.37 -20.11
CA GLU A 390 70.94 12.77 -20.25
C GLU A 390 71.30 13.17 -21.67
#